data_AF-A0A377D522-F1
#
_entry.id   AF-A0A377D522-F1
#
_cell.length_a   1.000
_cell.length_b   1.000
_cell.length_c   1.000
_cell.angle_alpha   90.00
_cell.angle_beta   90.00
_cell.angle_gamma   90.00
#
_symmetry.space_group_name_H-M   'P 1'
#
loop_
_entity.id
_entity.type
_entity.pdbx_description
1 polymer ?
#
loop_
_entity_poly.entity_id
_entity_poly.type
_entity_poly.pdbx_seq_one_letter_code
_entity_poly.pdbx_strand_id
1 'polypeptide(L)' 'MIKPKITLRFRGREMAHQQIGMEVLNRVKDDLQELAVVESFPTKIEGRQMIMVLAPKKKQ' A
#
# COMPACT_ATOMS: atom_id res chain seq x y z
N MET A 1 -0.05 -16.94 10.18
CA MET A 1 0.59 -16.23 9.06
C MET A 1 0.17 -14.78 9.14
N ILE A 2 1.10 -13.87 9.45
CA ILE A 2 0.77 -12.44 9.52
C ILE A 2 0.70 -11.92 8.09
N LYS A 3 -0.41 -11.27 7.72
CA LYS A 3 -0.56 -10.58 6.43
C LYS A 3 -0.75 -9.09 6.69
N PRO A 4 0.33 -8.29 6.67
CA PRO A 4 0.22 -6.85 6.88
C PRO A 4 -0.63 -6.20 5.78
N LYS A 5 -1.66 -5.46 6.19
CA LYS A 5 -2.51 -4.68 5.29
C LYS A 5 -2.30 -3.20 5.56
N ILE A 6 -1.87 -2.47 4.55
CA ILE A 6 -1.73 -1.02 4.60
C ILE A 6 -2.96 -0.41 3.95
N THR A 7 -3.64 0.47 4.68
CA THR A 7 -4.84 1.14 4.19
C THR A 7 -4.61 2.64 4.23
N LEU A 8 -4.52 3.25 3.06
CA LEU A 8 -4.51 4.70 2.90
C LEU A 8 -5.96 5.19 2.85
N ARG A 9 -6.29 6.21 3.64
CA ARG A 9 -7.63 6.80 3.67
C ARG A 9 -7.55 8.25 3.22
N PHE A 10 -8.22 8.57 2.13
CA PHE A 10 -8.30 9.93 1.61
C PHE A 10 -9.46 10.68 2.28
N ARG A 11 -9.23 11.92 2.74
CA ARG A 11 -10.28 12.81 3.27
C ARG A 11 -10.55 13.96 2.31
N GLY A 12 -11.81 14.12 1.91
CA GLY A 12 -12.32 15.30 1.19
C GLY A 12 -11.52 15.62 -0.08
N ARG A 13 -10.77 16.74 -0.05
CA ARG A 13 -9.98 17.29 -1.17
C ARG A 13 -8.76 16.46 -1.56
N GLU A 14 -8.34 15.51 -0.70
CA GLU A 14 -7.18 14.64 -0.95
C GLU A 14 -7.44 13.61 -2.06
N MET A 15 -8.70 13.38 -2.43
CA MET A 15 -9.09 12.52 -3.56
C MET A 15 -8.54 13.01 -4.91
N ALA A 16 -8.20 14.29 -5.04
CA ALA A 16 -7.54 14.84 -6.23
C ALA A 16 -6.04 14.49 -6.27
N HIS A 17 -5.43 14.19 -5.12
CA HIS A 17 -4.01 13.89 -4.98
C HIS A 17 -3.75 12.38 -4.90
N GLN A 18 -4.40 11.60 -5.77
CA GLN A 18 -4.22 10.15 -5.82
C GLN A 18 -2.76 9.76 -6.12
N GLN A 19 -2.06 10.59 -6.91
CA GLN A 19 -0.65 10.42 -7.22
C GLN A 19 0.23 10.44 -5.96
N ILE A 20 -0.06 11.32 -5.00
CA ILE A 20 0.67 11.38 -3.72
C ILE A 20 0.47 10.07 -2.93
N GLY A 21 -0.76 9.54 -2.94
CA GLY A 21 -1.04 8.24 -2.30
C GLY A 21 -0.26 7.09 -2.95
N MET A 22 -0.14 7.08 -4.27
CA MET A 22 0.70 6.10 -4.97
C MET A 22 2.19 6.26 -4.66
N GLU A 23 2.71 7.48 -4.60
CA GLU A 23 4.12 7.71 -4.27
C GLU A 23 4.47 7.23 -2.86
N VAL A 24 3.61 7.50 -1.87
CA VAL A 24 3.79 7.00 -0.50
C VAL A 24 3.79 5.47 -0.47
N LEU A 25 2.87 4.82 -1.19
CA LEU A 25 2.82 3.36 -1.25
C LEU A 25 4.04 2.76 -1.96
N ASN A 26 4.53 3.41 -3.02
CA ASN A 26 5.77 3.00 -3.69
C ASN A 26 6.98 3.11 -2.77
N ARG A 27 7.10 4.20 -2.01
CA ARG A 27 8.18 4.37 -1.02
C ARG A 27 8.13 3.29 0.06
N VAL A 28 6.93 3.03 0.61
CA VAL A 28 6.75 1.98 1.63
C VAL A 28 7.06 0.59 1.08
N LYS A 29 6.72 0.33 -0.19
CA LYS A 29 7.09 -0.91 -0.88
C LYS A 29 8.61 -1.05 -0.96
N ASP A 30 9.31 0.02 -1.35
CA ASP A 30 10.77 0.02 -1.51
C ASP A 30 11.47 -0.23 -0.17
N ASP A 31 11.07 0.53 0.86
CA ASP A 31 11.59 0.41 2.23
C ASP A 31 11.34 -1.00 2.83
N LEU A 32 10.24 -1.66 2.45
CA LEU A 32 9.88 -3.00 2.94
C LEU A 32 10.31 -4.14 2.03
N GLN A 33 10.94 -3.88 0.88
CA GLN A 33 11.30 -4.90 -0.12
C GLN A 33 12.25 -5.99 0.42
N GLU A 34 13.05 -5.64 1.44
CA GLU A 34 13.98 -6.55 2.10
C GLU A 34 13.26 -7.52 3.06
N LEU A 35 12.16 -7.11 3.67
CA LEU A 35 11.45 -7.85 4.73
C LEU A 35 10.12 -8.46 4.27
N ALA A 36 9.48 -7.85 3.27
CA ALA A 36 8.14 -8.19 2.80
C ALA A 36 8.06 -8.13 1.26
N VAL A 37 7.08 -8.84 0.72
CA VAL A 37 6.71 -8.81 -0.70
C VAL A 37 5.31 -8.25 -0.84
N VAL A 38 5.06 -7.48 -1.90
CA VAL A 38 3.72 -6.97 -2.20
C VAL A 38 2.90 -8.09 -2.85
N GLU A 39 1.85 -8.57 -2.18
CA GLU A 39 0.88 -9.51 -2.75
C GLU A 39 -0.13 -8.77 -3.64
N SER A 40 -0.59 -7.60 -3.21
CA SER A 40 -1.59 -6.82 -3.93
C SER A 40 -1.29 -5.33 -3.84
N PHE A 41 -1.12 -4.71 -5.00
CA PHE A 41 -0.89 -3.27 -5.13
C PHE A 41 -2.18 -2.56 -5.56
N PRO A 42 -2.59 -1.48 -4.89
CA PRO A 42 -3.81 -0.76 -5.25
C PRO A 42 -3.59 0.00 -6.56
N THR A 43 -4.20 -0.51 -7.64
CA THR A 43 -4.23 0.17 -8.95
C THR A 43 -5.34 1.21 -9.05
N LYS A 44 -6.33 1.16 -8.14
CA LYS A 44 -7.46 2.09 -8.07
C LYS A 44 -7.84 2.38 -6.62
N ILE A 45 -8.51 3.51 -6.41
CA ILE A 45 -9.14 3.82 -5.13
C ILE A 45 -10.48 3.09 -5.07
N GLU A 46 -10.68 2.26 -4.05
CA GLU A 46 -11.98 1.70 -3.72
C GLU A 46 -12.71 2.68 -2.79
N GLY A 47 -13.63 3.46 -3.36
CA GLY A 47 -14.38 4.50 -2.67
C GLY A 47 -13.49 5.68 -2.25
N ARG A 48 -13.00 5.64 -1.01
CA ARG A 48 -12.09 6.66 -0.42
C ARG A 48 -10.84 6.04 0.18
N GLN A 49 -10.55 4.78 -0.16
CA GLN A 49 -9.46 4.03 0.43
C GLN A 49 -8.61 3.36 -0.65
N MET A 50 -7.30 3.35 -0.44
CA MET A 50 -6.37 2.50 -1.16
C MET A 50 -5.86 1.44 -0.21
N ILE A 51 -5.91 0.19 -0.63
CA ILE A 51 -5.49 -0.95 0.18
C ILE A 51 -4.32 -1.62 -0.52
N MET A 52 -3.19 -1.70 0.16
CA MET A 52 -2.04 -2.51 -0.24
C MET A 52 -1.91 -3.69 0.71
N VAL A 53 -1.73 -4.88 0.16
CA VAL A 53 -1.52 -6.10 0.93
C VAL A 53 -0.08 -6.55 0.74
N LEU A 54 0.61 -6.70 1.86
CA LEU A 54 1.97 -7.21 1.95
C LEU A 54 1.92 -8.61 2.55
N ALA A 55 2.89 -9.42 2.15
CA ALA A 55 3.21 -10.67 2.83
C ALA A 55 4.65 -10.61 3.34
N PRO A 56 4.93 -11.16 4.54
CA PRO A 56 6.30 -11.29 5.01
C PRO A 56 7.07 -12.20 4.05
N LYS A 57 8.29 -11.82 3.72
CA LYS A 57 9.22 -12.67 3.00
C LYS A 57 9.56 -13.82 3.94
N LYS A 58 9.16 -15.04 3.62
CA LYS A 58 9.48 -16.20 4.46
C LYS A 58 11.01 -16.26 4.58
N LYS A 59 11.52 -16.14 5.82
CA LYS A 59 12.88 -16.60 6.11
C LYS A 59 12.86 -18.11 5.84
N GLN A 60 13.60 -18.52 4.81
CA GLN A 60 13.90 -19.91 4.56
C GLN A 60 14.73 -20.46 5.73
#